data_AF-A0A8B8EDE9-F1
#
_entry.id   AF-A0A8B8EDE9-F1
#
_cell.length_a   1.000
_cell.length_b   1.000
_cell.length_c   1.000
_cell.angle_alpha   90.00
_cell.angle_beta   90.00
_cell.angle_gamma   90.00
#
_symmetry.space_group_name_H-M   'P 1'
#
loop_
_entity.id
_entity.type
_entity.pdbx_description
1 polymer ?
#
loop_
_entity_poly.entity_id
_entity_poly.type
_entity_poly.pdbx_seq_one_letter_code
_entity_poly.pdbx_strand_id
1 'polypeptide(L)'
;MTNRPPHTPISPINVSMLTWAVLAPLLYGVSAFIPNAFTPYITDQDFTHQDLTEQGILSAVAEYFESKPAPGKSTPPQAGSLTGITDITARKLFNAYYGSYVPETKLQSAIDDIVNSNSRVDNEHAAEAAWHFNGEQIAQGNDVLLRLRSDAFDALNVSQPNYATARNMIGQYLHVLQDFYSNTNWNEVNASTFYSDLGIPGKTLLPVAGSSEDTCKNCGQVLPCLFDPPILVTTKLTSGYRSGQDIVKPSKPTTDAQGKCSHGGKLDTSATTSAAVGGINKETNSALYSPLIQYHKAVSDMAIKHTKYFFSGQTYGLRAVFGDNKFEGLLQLHAGISLCFVIDTSVSTERDAIKQEIQKLMSSGSNPYNYILVYTNDGQTTPTVITKTNGNDILTAFGSINIGNNHSCTYSVLGIEAAATVAEYGSKIYVISDAVPRSDVTIRYIQALQSQKDLTISFLLTGQCKQKRSIGKWSLRPFTTRTITVASDIPRALVISHQYLVQSGDNWIPTAHPHSGQNIILSIRIHDPKAVLSLDVIEIANIRKSLTKLKRIPGIYLTSLSNFPKAENPNVFVEGLDKDRRHFRKRIA
;
A
#
# COMPACT_ATOMS: atom_id res chain seq x y z
N MET A 1 68.93 33.77 -41.17
CA MET A 1 68.40 32.85 -40.14
C MET A 1 66.95 33.25 -39.89
N THR A 2 66.05 32.73 -40.75
CA THR A 2 65.14 31.58 -40.50
C THR A 2 63.83 31.98 -39.82
N ASN A 3 62.84 32.21 -40.69
CA ASN A 3 61.47 31.68 -40.69
C ASN A 3 60.55 31.91 -39.48
N ARG A 4 59.61 32.83 -39.67
CA ARG A 4 58.20 32.68 -39.29
C ARG A 4 57.31 32.88 -40.52
N PRO A 5 56.28 32.04 -40.69
CA PRO A 5 55.02 32.49 -41.28
C PRO A 5 53.80 32.12 -40.40
N PRO A 6 52.60 32.66 -40.71
CA PRO A 6 51.69 33.21 -39.71
C PRO A 6 50.37 32.46 -39.56
N HIS A 7 49.67 32.78 -38.47
CA HIS A 7 48.24 32.51 -38.27
C HIS A 7 47.39 33.45 -39.14
N THR A 8 46.43 32.89 -39.88
CA THR A 8 45.09 33.49 -40.09
C THR A 8 44.05 32.42 -40.51
N PRO A 9 42.74 32.66 -40.31
CA PRO A 9 41.70 31.65 -40.08
C PRO A 9 40.62 31.58 -41.17
N ILE A 10 39.93 30.45 -41.36
CA ILE A 10 38.66 30.35 -42.11
C ILE A 10 37.77 29.19 -41.56
N SER A 11 36.49 29.49 -41.27
CA SER A 11 35.36 28.57 -40.99
C SER A 11 34.48 28.37 -42.26
N PRO A 12 33.30 27.68 -42.33
CA PRO A 12 32.59 26.77 -41.41
C PRO A 12 31.91 25.52 -42.11
N ILE A 13 31.11 24.75 -41.34
CA ILE A 13 29.89 23.95 -41.70
C ILE A 13 29.97 22.41 -41.91
N ASN A 14 29.26 21.70 -40.99
CA ASN A 14 28.47 20.43 -41.01
C ASN A 14 29.03 19.18 -41.75
N VAL A 15 28.98 17.95 -41.23
CA VAL A 15 27.87 17.01 -40.84
C VAL A 15 28.65 15.80 -40.25
N SER A 16 28.35 15.11 -39.16
CA SER A 16 27.26 14.15 -38.96
C SER A 16 27.48 13.44 -37.63
N MET A 17 26.38 13.16 -36.94
CA MET A 17 26.12 12.08 -35.99
C MET A 17 27.26 11.10 -35.71
N LEU A 18 27.69 11.01 -34.45
CA LEU A 18 27.89 9.70 -33.83
C LEU A 18 27.48 9.78 -32.36
N THR A 19 26.46 8.97 -32.07
CA THR A 19 25.73 8.76 -30.84
C THR A 19 26.62 8.47 -29.63
N TRP A 20 26.57 9.33 -28.62
CA TRP A 20 26.88 8.93 -27.25
C TRP A 20 25.67 8.18 -26.70
N ALA A 21 25.67 6.86 -26.87
CA ALA A 21 24.82 5.98 -26.09
C ALA A 21 25.37 5.97 -24.65
N VAL A 22 24.85 6.86 -23.82
CA VAL A 22 24.97 6.71 -22.37
C VAL A 22 24.12 5.50 -22.01
N LEU A 23 24.79 4.35 -21.85
CA LEU A 23 24.25 3.22 -21.07
C LEU A 23 24.07 3.73 -19.64
N ALA A 24 22.89 4.26 -19.34
CA ALA A 24 22.40 4.24 -17.98
C ALA A 24 22.12 2.77 -17.65
N PRO A 25 22.83 2.14 -16.70
CA PRO A 25 22.30 0.91 -16.16
C PRO A 25 21.00 1.30 -15.46
N LEU A 26 19.88 0.79 -15.97
CA LEU A 26 18.65 0.68 -15.20
C LEU A 26 19.03 -0.07 -13.92
N LEU A 27 19.24 0.69 -12.84
CA LEU A 27 19.29 0.16 -11.49
C LEU A 27 17.89 -0.34 -11.20
N TYR A 28 17.60 -1.56 -11.64
CA TYR A 28 16.51 -2.33 -11.07
C TYR A 28 16.91 -2.54 -9.61
N GLY A 29 16.33 -1.76 -8.69
CA GLY A 29 16.31 -2.10 -7.28
C GLY A 29 15.81 -3.53 -7.19
N VAL A 30 16.63 -4.41 -6.65
CA VAL A 30 16.33 -5.83 -6.59
C VAL A 30 15.92 -6.12 -5.17
N SER A 31 14.64 -6.45 -5.08
CA SER A 31 13.91 -6.80 -3.88
C SER A 31 14.30 -8.17 -3.34
N ALA A 32 13.90 -8.42 -2.10
CA ALA A 32 13.84 -9.76 -1.55
C ALA A 32 12.62 -10.52 -2.10
N PHE A 33 11.70 -11.07 -1.29
CA PHE A 33 10.43 -11.58 -1.87
C PHE A 33 9.86 -10.50 -2.80
N ILE A 34 9.25 -10.91 -3.90
CA ILE A 34 8.84 -9.92 -4.89
C ILE A 34 7.82 -8.95 -4.24
N PRO A 35 7.93 -7.61 -4.42
CA PRO A 35 7.16 -6.68 -3.60
C PRO A 35 5.65 -6.87 -3.74
N ASN A 36 5.20 -7.10 -4.97
CA ASN A 36 3.81 -7.23 -5.36
C ASN A 36 3.67 -7.81 -6.78
N ALA A 37 2.42 -7.99 -7.20
CA ALA A 37 2.07 -8.58 -8.49
C ALA A 37 2.46 -7.75 -9.74
N PHE A 38 3.05 -6.56 -9.59
CA PHE A 38 3.45 -5.71 -10.73
C PHE A 38 4.84 -6.03 -11.30
N THR A 39 5.51 -7.06 -10.78
CA THR A 39 6.83 -7.48 -11.24
C THR A 39 6.73 -8.38 -12.49
N PRO A 40 7.47 -8.08 -13.58
CA PRO A 40 7.22 -8.65 -14.91
C PRO A 40 7.60 -10.13 -15.10
N TYR A 41 8.15 -10.79 -14.08
CA TYR A 41 8.69 -12.16 -14.18
C TYR A 41 8.13 -13.13 -13.13
N ILE A 42 6.99 -12.79 -12.50
CA ILE A 42 6.27 -13.68 -11.56
C ILE A 42 5.40 -14.69 -12.28
N THR A 43 5.16 -15.81 -11.60
CA THR A 43 4.19 -16.84 -11.93
C THR A 43 3.04 -16.83 -10.93
N ASP A 44 1.96 -17.55 -11.20
CA ASP A 44 0.84 -17.75 -10.26
C ASP A 44 1.20 -18.63 -9.06
N GLN A 45 2.41 -19.20 -9.04
CA GLN A 45 2.96 -20.00 -7.96
C GLN A 45 3.91 -19.20 -7.06
N ASP A 46 4.19 -17.94 -7.40
CA ASP A 46 4.99 -17.03 -6.58
C ASP A 46 4.13 -16.38 -5.49
N PHE A 47 4.70 -16.22 -4.30
CA PHE A 47 4.16 -15.42 -3.22
C PHE A 47 4.97 -14.14 -3.08
N THR A 48 4.26 -13.01 -3.09
CA THR A 48 4.84 -11.67 -2.92
C THR A 48 4.78 -11.22 -1.46
N HIS A 49 5.56 -10.20 -1.10
CA HIS A 49 5.42 -9.55 0.21
C HIS A 49 3.98 -9.12 0.53
N GLN A 50 3.26 -8.65 -0.50
CA GLN A 50 1.84 -8.37 -0.41
C GLN A 50 1.04 -9.62 -0.01
N ASP A 51 1.21 -10.75 -0.71
CA ASP A 51 0.49 -12.00 -0.40
C ASP A 51 0.77 -12.51 1.01
N LEU A 52 2.04 -12.51 1.42
CA LEU A 52 2.47 -12.97 2.76
C LEU A 52 1.85 -12.11 3.86
N THR A 53 1.84 -10.79 3.65
CA THR A 53 1.28 -9.79 4.58
C THR A 53 -0.24 -9.90 4.67
N GLU A 54 -0.93 -9.89 3.52
CA GLU A 54 -2.39 -9.98 3.43
C GLU A 54 -2.89 -11.27 4.08
N GLN A 55 -2.34 -12.42 3.70
CA GLN A 55 -2.78 -13.72 4.22
C GLN A 55 -2.51 -13.87 5.72
N GLY A 56 -1.37 -13.38 6.21
CA GLY A 56 -1.03 -13.39 7.63
C GLY A 56 -1.99 -12.53 8.46
N ILE A 57 -2.29 -11.30 8.01
CA ILE A 57 -3.24 -10.40 8.69
C ILE A 57 -4.65 -11.00 8.65
N LEU A 58 -5.12 -11.45 7.49
CA LEU A 58 -6.46 -12.00 7.32
C LEU A 58 -6.67 -13.25 8.20
N SER A 59 -5.64 -14.09 8.34
CA SER A 59 -5.66 -15.24 9.24
C SER A 59 -5.79 -14.82 10.71
N ALA A 60 -5.07 -13.78 11.14
CA ALA A 60 -5.16 -13.26 12.50
C ALA A 60 -6.53 -12.61 12.78
N VAL A 61 -7.10 -11.89 11.80
CA VAL A 61 -8.43 -11.28 11.92
C VAL A 61 -9.53 -12.35 11.91
N ALA A 62 -9.39 -13.43 11.14
CA ALA A 62 -10.35 -14.52 11.17
C ALA A 62 -10.43 -15.19 12.56
N GLU A 63 -9.29 -15.46 13.20
CA GLU A 63 -9.26 -15.93 14.59
C GLU A 63 -9.87 -14.92 15.57
N TYR A 64 -9.61 -13.63 15.35
CA TYR A 64 -10.20 -12.57 16.14
C TYR A 64 -11.73 -12.58 16.07
N PHE A 65 -12.28 -12.63 14.86
CA PHE A 65 -13.72 -12.65 14.61
C PHE A 65 -14.39 -13.92 15.12
N GLU A 66 -13.75 -15.09 15.04
CA GLU A 66 -14.31 -16.30 15.67
C GLU A 66 -14.32 -16.24 17.20
N SER A 67 -13.48 -15.40 17.81
CA SER A 67 -13.43 -15.28 19.27
C SER A 67 -14.55 -14.42 19.87
N LYS A 68 -15.39 -13.76 19.04
CA LYS A 68 -16.40 -12.81 19.51
C LYS A 68 -17.70 -12.83 18.71
N PRO A 69 -18.84 -12.47 19.32
CA PRO A 69 -20.08 -12.25 18.58
C PRO A 69 -19.96 -11.02 17.66
N ALA A 70 -20.45 -11.17 16.42
CA ALA A 70 -20.66 -10.02 15.55
C ALA A 70 -21.70 -9.05 16.18
N PRO A 71 -21.69 -7.76 15.81
CA PRO A 71 -22.66 -6.77 16.27
C PRO A 71 -24.10 -7.27 16.08
N GLY A 72 -24.90 -7.19 17.15
CA GLY A 72 -26.29 -7.66 17.14
C GLY A 72 -26.45 -9.19 17.20
N LYS A 73 -25.37 -9.95 17.40
CA LYS A 73 -25.39 -11.39 17.67
C LYS A 73 -25.01 -11.67 19.11
N SER A 74 -25.59 -12.71 19.70
CA SER A 74 -25.30 -13.15 21.08
C SER A 74 -24.19 -14.19 21.16
N THR A 75 -23.87 -14.87 20.05
CA THR A 75 -22.87 -15.94 19.99
C THR A 75 -21.81 -15.64 18.92
N PRO A 76 -20.55 -16.03 19.15
CA PRO A 76 -19.51 -15.99 18.12
C PRO A 76 -19.85 -16.89 16.91
N PRO A 77 -19.20 -16.64 15.76
CA PRO A 77 -19.16 -17.60 14.66
C PRO A 77 -18.69 -18.98 15.12
N GLN A 78 -19.13 -20.04 14.44
CA GLN A 78 -18.62 -21.38 14.71
C GLN A 78 -17.10 -21.42 14.49
N ALA A 79 -16.36 -22.02 15.41
CA ALA A 79 -14.92 -22.21 15.26
C ALA A 79 -14.59 -22.91 13.93
N GLY A 80 -13.63 -22.36 13.19
CA GLY A 80 -13.23 -22.82 11.87
C GLY A 80 -14.06 -22.26 10.70
N SER A 81 -15.19 -21.58 10.94
CA SER A 81 -16.04 -21.08 9.85
C SER A 81 -15.45 -19.89 9.09
N LEU A 82 -14.62 -19.08 9.75
CA LEU A 82 -13.92 -17.94 9.16
C LEU A 82 -12.46 -18.29 8.85
N THR A 83 -11.78 -19.03 9.74
CA THR A 83 -10.39 -19.45 9.49
C THR A 83 -10.30 -20.52 8.40
N GLY A 84 -11.40 -21.22 8.10
CA GLY A 84 -11.49 -22.20 7.02
C GLY A 84 -11.88 -21.64 5.65
N ILE A 85 -12.01 -20.31 5.50
CA ILE A 85 -12.34 -19.69 4.21
C ILE A 85 -11.17 -19.87 3.24
N THR A 86 -11.43 -20.50 2.09
CA THR A 86 -10.44 -20.62 1.00
C THR A 86 -10.29 -19.29 0.26
N ASP A 87 -9.05 -18.97 -0.13
CA ASP A 87 -8.66 -17.71 -0.77
C ASP A 87 -9.27 -16.51 -0.04
N ILE A 88 -8.99 -16.44 1.27
CA ILE A 88 -9.55 -15.43 2.16
C ILE A 88 -9.20 -14.03 1.65
N THR A 89 -10.19 -13.13 1.68
CA THR A 89 -10.03 -11.71 1.35
C THR A 89 -10.73 -10.89 2.42
N ALA A 90 -10.34 -9.62 2.58
CA ALA A 90 -11.01 -8.70 3.51
C ALA A 90 -12.53 -8.69 3.28
N ARG A 91 -12.97 -8.68 2.02
CA ARG A 91 -14.39 -8.73 1.64
C ARG A 91 -15.08 -10.02 2.07
N LYS A 92 -14.49 -11.19 1.79
CA LYS A 92 -15.09 -12.48 2.19
C LYS A 92 -15.23 -12.55 3.70
N LEU A 93 -14.19 -12.15 4.43
CA LEU A 93 -14.14 -12.19 5.87
C LEU A 93 -15.14 -11.20 6.52
N PHE A 94 -15.16 -9.95 6.06
CA PHE A 94 -16.11 -8.94 6.56
C PHE A 94 -17.56 -9.32 6.25
N ASN A 95 -17.86 -9.78 5.03
CA ASN A 95 -19.22 -10.21 4.71
C ASN A 95 -19.65 -11.42 5.55
N ALA A 96 -18.74 -12.36 5.85
CA ALA A 96 -19.04 -13.50 6.70
C ALA A 96 -19.30 -13.11 8.17
N TYR A 97 -18.57 -12.11 8.69
CA TYR A 97 -18.69 -11.68 10.08
C TYR A 97 -19.75 -10.60 10.30
N TYR A 98 -19.67 -9.50 9.54
CA TYR A 98 -20.56 -8.34 9.66
C TYR A 98 -21.77 -8.38 8.73
N GLY A 99 -21.79 -9.19 7.67
CA GLY A 99 -22.78 -9.06 6.59
C GLY A 99 -22.62 -7.76 5.80
N SER A 100 -23.71 -7.20 5.26
CA SER A 100 -23.70 -5.95 4.49
C SER A 100 -23.63 -4.68 5.34
N TYR A 101 -23.36 -4.80 6.65
CA TYR A 101 -23.44 -3.70 7.61
C TYR A 101 -22.17 -2.85 7.67
N VAL A 102 -21.00 -3.42 7.33
CA VAL A 102 -19.71 -2.76 7.47
C VAL A 102 -18.94 -2.85 6.15
N PRO A 103 -18.45 -1.73 5.58
CA PRO A 103 -17.66 -1.77 4.34
C PRO A 103 -16.35 -2.57 4.50
N GLU A 104 -16.04 -3.43 3.53
CA GLU A 104 -14.79 -4.19 3.52
C GLU A 104 -13.55 -3.32 3.33
N THR A 105 -13.73 -2.11 2.79
CA THR A 105 -12.67 -1.13 2.51
C THR A 105 -11.94 -0.70 3.77
N LYS A 106 -12.57 -0.83 4.96
CA LYS A 106 -11.95 -0.54 6.24
C LYS A 106 -10.75 -1.44 6.52
N LEU A 107 -10.93 -2.76 6.52
CA LEU A 107 -9.81 -3.69 6.73
C LEU A 107 -8.83 -3.65 5.56
N GLN A 108 -9.34 -3.63 4.31
CA GLN A 108 -8.46 -3.63 3.15
C GLN A 108 -7.50 -2.43 3.18
N SER A 109 -7.97 -1.24 3.51
CA SER A 109 -7.10 -0.06 3.61
C SER A 109 -6.04 -0.16 4.72
N ALA A 110 -6.38 -0.73 5.87
CA ALA A 110 -5.39 -0.95 6.92
C ALA A 110 -4.31 -1.94 6.47
N ILE A 111 -4.69 -2.97 5.70
CA ILE A 111 -3.75 -3.90 5.09
C ILE A 111 -2.91 -3.20 4.02
N ASP A 112 -3.53 -2.39 3.16
CA ASP A 112 -2.83 -1.65 2.09
C ASP A 112 -1.76 -0.71 2.67
N ASP A 113 -2.04 -0.01 3.77
CA ASP A 113 -1.05 0.83 4.47
C ASP A 113 0.19 0.02 4.89
N ILE A 114 -0.02 -1.19 5.42
CA ILE A 114 1.04 -2.09 5.87
C ILE A 114 1.80 -2.67 4.67
N VAL A 115 1.08 -3.14 3.64
CA VAL A 115 1.66 -3.67 2.40
C VAL A 115 2.50 -2.62 1.69
N ASN A 116 2.01 -1.40 1.55
CA ASN A 116 2.75 -0.31 0.91
C ASN A 116 4.05 -0.01 1.66
N SER A 117 4.01 -0.03 3.00
CA SER A 117 5.22 0.19 3.79
C SER A 117 6.17 -1.00 3.77
N ASN A 118 5.66 -2.23 3.63
CA ASN A 118 6.46 -3.43 3.42
C ASN A 118 7.21 -3.33 2.09
N SER A 119 6.50 -3.13 0.97
CA SER A 119 7.09 -3.05 -0.37
C SER A 119 8.08 -1.89 -0.57
N ARG A 120 8.04 -0.84 0.26
CA ARG A 120 8.98 0.30 0.18
C ARG A 120 10.39 -0.07 0.64
N VAL A 121 10.54 -1.04 1.55
CA VAL A 121 11.83 -1.43 2.12
C VAL A 121 12.79 -1.92 1.05
N ASP A 122 12.28 -2.66 0.06
CA ASP A 122 13.06 -3.14 -1.09
C ASP A 122 13.81 -2.05 -1.87
N ASN A 123 13.28 -0.81 -1.88
CA ASN A 123 13.91 0.33 -2.53
C ASN A 123 14.72 1.17 -1.54
N GLU A 124 14.14 1.44 -0.36
CA GLU A 124 14.73 2.36 0.62
C GLU A 124 15.94 1.78 1.34
N HIS A 125 16.01 0.45 1.44
CA HIS A 125 17.07 -0.29 2.14
C HIS A 125 17.78 -1.31 1.23
N ALA A 126 17.68 -1.16 -0.10
CA ALA A 126 18.23 -2.08 -1.09
C ALA A 126 19.71 -2.43 -0.87
N ALA A 127 20.50 -1.46 -0.41
CA ALA A 127 21.94 -1.58 -0.20
C ALA A 127 22.33 -2.08 1.22
N GLU A 128 21.36 -2.26 2.12
CA GLU A 128 21.62 -2.60 3.53
C GLU A 128 21.30 -4.07 3.78
N ALA A 129 22.32 -4.92 3.88
CA ALA A 129 22.12 -6.36 3.98
C ALA A 129 21.34 -6.79 5.23
N ALA A 130 21.45 -6.05 6.34
CA ALA A 130 20.72 -6.33 7.57
C ALA A 130 19.18 -6.30 7.40
N TRP A 131 18.65 -5.41 6.55
CA TRP A 131 17.20 -5.31 6.29
C TRP A 131 16.65 -6.50 5.51
N HIS A 132 17.52 -7.28 4.86
CA HIS A 132 17.16 -8.42 4.04
C HIS A 132 17.72 -9.74 4.56
N PHE A 133 18.25 -9.74 5.80
CA PHE A 133 18.95 -10.89 6.41
C PHE A 133 20.10 -11.44 5.56
N ASN A 134 20.71 -10.64 4.69
CA ASN A 134 21.79 -11.07 3.81
C ASN A 134 23.17 -11.03 4.49
N GLY A 135 24.13 -11.74 3.89
CA GLY A 135 25.55 -11.69 4.22
C GLY A 135 25.91 -11.96 5.68
N GLU A 136 25.20 -12.91 6.30
CA GLU A 136 25.31 -13.31 7.70
C GLU A 136 25.01 -12.21 8.72
N GLN A 137 24.38 -11.11 8.29
CA GLN A 137 23.89 -10.04 9.16
C GLN A 137 22.60 -10.44 9.91
N ILE A 138 22.51 -11.67 10.42
CA ILE A 138 21.30 -12.19 11.06
C ILE A 138 21.07 -11.56 12.44
N ALA A 139 22.14 -11.31 13.20
CA ALA A 139 22.03 -10.60 14.47
C ALA A 139 21.57 -9.16 14.24
N GLN A 140 22.16 -8.47 13.25
CA GLN A 140 21.84 -7.10 12.89
C GLN A 140 20.42 -6.98 12.31
N GLY A 141 19.99 -7.92 11.48
CA GLY A 141 18.60 -7.97 10.99
C GLY A 141 17.61 -8.19 12.12
N ASN A 142 17.96 -8.99 13.13
CA ASN A 142 17.16 -9.10 14.34
C ASN A 142 17.11 -7.80 15.16
N ASP A 143 18.20 -7.04 15.22
CA ASP A 143 18.20 -5.71 15.84
C ASP A 143 17.27 -4.73 15.09
N VAL A 144 17.22 -4.81 13.76
CA VAL A 144 16.26 -4.07 12.94
C VAL A 144 14.82 -4.46 13.31
N LEU A 145 14.52 -5.76 13.40
CA LEU A 145 13.19 -6.23 13.84
C LEU A 145 12.82 -5.73 15.23
N LEU A 146 13.74 -5.81 16.20
CA LEU A 146 13.50 -5.36 17.57
C LEU A 146 13.18 -3.87 17.64
N ARG A 147 13.93 -3.04 16.89
CA ARG A 147 13.69 -1.60 16.79
C ARG A 147 12.34 -1.28 16.17
N LEU A 148 12.04 -1.81 14.98
CA LEU A 148 10.78 -1.57 14.27
C LEU A 148 9.57 -2.02 15.10
N ARG A 149 9.71 -3.14 15.81
CA ARG A 149 8.71 -3.63 16.75
C ARG A 149 8.52 -2.66 17.91
N SER A 150 9.61 -2.17 18.52
CA SER A 150 9.54 -1.17 19.59
C SER A 150 8.82 0.08 19.11
N ASP A 151 9.22 0.64 17.96
CA ASP A 151 8.63 1.86 17.39
C ASP A 151 7.13 1.70 17.10
N ALA A 152 6.73 0.56 16.54
CA ALA A 152 5.32 0.22 16.33
C ALA A 152 4.56 0.13 17.66
N PHE A 153 5.17 -0.47 18.67
CA PHE A 153 4.54 -0.70 19.98
C PHE A 153 4.43 0.60 20.77
N ASP A 154 5.42 1.48 20.69
CA ASP A 154 5.38 2.82 21.30
C ASP A 154 4.29 3.70 20.67
N ALA A 155 4.12 3.64 19.34
CA ALA A 155 3.02 4.31 18.64
C ALA A 155 1.63 3.83 19.10
N LEU A 156 1.53 2.59 19.60
CA LEU A 156 0.31 2.02 20.17
C LEU A 156 0.21 2.22 21.68
N ASN A 157 1.31 2.40 22.41
CA ASN A 157 1.36 2.44 23.87
C ASN A 157 1.08 3.83 24.47
N VAL A 158 0.12 4.55 23.89
CA VAL A 158 -0.34 5.87 24.34
C VAL A 158 -1.86 5.91 24.45
N SER A 159 -2.40 6.94 25.11
CA SER A 159 -3.85 7.10 25.31
C SER A 159 -4.61 7.32 23.99
N GLN A 160 -3.95 7.93 23.00
CA GLN A 160 -4.43 8.13 21.64
C GLN A 160 -3.42 7.51 20.66
N PRO A 161 -3.57 6.22 20.30
CA PRO A 161 -2.63 5.53 19.43
C PRO A 161 -2.46 6.21 18.06
N ASN A 162 -1.22 6.26 17.59
CA ASN A 162 -0.93 6.67 16.21
C ASN A 162 -0.91 5.43 15.30
N TYR A 163 -2.10 5.02 14.86
CA TYR A 163 -2.24 3.83 14.01
C TYR A 163 -1.53 3.93 12.66
N ALA A 164 -1.41 5.14 12.08
CA ALA A 164 -0.71 5.32 10.82
C ALA A 164 0.79 5.03 10.97
N THR A 165 1.44 5.59 12.00
CA THR A 165 2.84 5.28 12.32
C THR A 165 3.00 3.80 12.68
N ALA A 166 2.09 3.23 13.48
CA ALA A 166 2.16 1.81 13.80
C ALA A 166 2.09 0.92 12.56
N ARG A 167 1.15 1.15 11.62
CA ARG A 167 1.06 0.39 10.36
C ARG A 167 2.31 0.53 9.50
N ASN A 168 2.88 1.73 9.44
CA ASN A 168 4.12 1.98 8.71
C ASN A 168 5.29 1.15 9.29
N MET A 169 5.51 1.21 10.61
CA MET A 169 6.58 0.45 11.27
C MET A 169 6.33 -1.07 11.18
N ILE A 170 5.08 -1.51 11.27
CA ILE A 170 4.70 -2.92 11.10
C ILE A 170 4.97 -3.40 9.68
N GLY A 171 4.66 -2.61 8.65
CA GLY A 171 4.95 -2.99 7.27
C GLY A 171 6.45 -3.22 7.05
N GLN A 172 7.29 -2.30 7.55
CA GLN A 172 8.74 -2.48 7.53
C GLN A 172 9.19 -3.71 8.32
N TYR A 173 8.64 -3.92 9.53
CA TYR A 173 8.95 -5.11 10.34
C TYR A 173 8.64 -6.40 9.58
N LEU A 174 7.46 -6.48 8.96
CA LEU A 174 7.01 -7.66 8.23
C LEU A 174 7.88 -7.95 7.00
N HIS A 175 8.36 -6.91 6.31
CA HIS A 175 9.31 -7.08 5.21
C HIS A 175 10.55 -7.86 5.67
N VAL A 176 11.26 -7.29 6.65
CA VAL A 176 12.49 -7.86 7.22
C VAL A 176 12.21 -9.27 7.76
N LEU A 177 11.07 -9.47 8.44
CA LEU A 177 10.65 -10.77 8.99
C LEU A 177 10.45 -11.84 7.90
N GLN A 178 9.89 -11.45 6.76
CA GLN A 178 9.60 -12.34 5.65
C GLN A 178 10.91 -12.75 4.96
N ASP A 179 11.82 -11.81 4.73
CA ASP A 179 13.13 -12.03 4.10
C ASP A 179 14.01 -13.03 4.84
N PHE A 180 13.89 -13.08 6.16
CA PHE A 180 14.56 -14.11 6.95
C PHE A 180 14.32 -15.52 6.39
N TYR A 181 13.11 -15.82 5.93
CA TYR A 181 12.78 -17.16 5.47
C TYR A 181 13.30 -17.47 4.07
N SER A 182 13.36 -16.49 3.18
CA SER A 182 13.87 -16.69 1.82
C SER A 182 15.40 -16.64 1.73
N ASN A 183 16.04 -15.85 2.60
CA ASN A 183 17.45 -15.48 2.45
C ASN A 183 18.38 -16.21 3.44
N THR A 184 17.81 -17.00 4.36
CA THR A 184 18.56 -17.82 5.32
C THR A 184 18.34 -19.32 5.10
N ASN A 185 19.05 -20.14 5.89
CA ASN A 185 18.88 -21.59 5.94
C ASN A 185 17.85 -22.06 6.97
N TRP A 186 16.92 -21.21 7.43
CA TRP A 186 15.98 -21.59 8.49
C TRP A 186 15.17 -22.84 8.15
N ASN A 187 14.70 -22.95 6.90
CA ASN A 187 13.93 -24.11 6.47
C ASN A 187 14.75 -25.42 6.52
N GLU A 188 16.06 -25.34 6.30
CA GLU A 188 16.99 -26.45 6.34
C GLU A 188 17.35 -26.84 7.79
N VAL A 189 17.42 -25.87 8.70
CA VAL A 189 17.72 -26.10 10.12
C VAL A 189 16.48 -26.60 10.87
N ASN A 190 15.31 -26.04 10.60
CA ASN A 190 14.08 -26.35 11.33
C ASN A 190 12.85 -26.28 10.41
N ALA A 191 12.72 -27.31 9.56
CA ALA A 191 11.67 -27.41 8.58
C ALA A 191 10.27 -27.33 9.20
N SER A 192 9.32 -26.82 8.41
CA SER A 192 7.88 -26.77 8.70
C SER A 192 7.39 -25.89 9.87
N THR A 193 8.27 -25.25 10.63
CA THR A 193 7.91 -24.24 11.66
C THR A 193 8.51 -22.88 11.36
N PHE A 194 7.84 -21.81 11.80
CA PHE A 194 8.42 -20.47 11.81
C PHE A 194 9.32 -20.30 13.04
N TYR A 195 10.22 -19.32 13.01
CA TYR A 195 11.16 -19.08 14.09
C TYR A 195 10.58 -18.13 15.16
N SER A 196 9.92 -18.69 16.17
CA SER A 196 9.17 -17.91 17.16
C SER A 196 10.00 -16.99 18.06
N ASP A 197 11.32 -17.14 18.08
CA ASP A 197 12.23 -16.31 18.87
C ASP A 197 12.77 -15.09 18.09
N LEU A 198 12.63 -15.08 16.76
CA LEU A 198 13.11 -14.01 15.89
C LEU A 198 12.29 -12.72 16.08
N GLY A 199 12.97 -11.60 16.28
CA GLY A 199 12.35 -10.29 16.49
C GLY A 199 11.65 -10.13 17.86
N ILE A 200 11.92 -11.03 18.81
CA ILE A 200 11.30 -11.01 20.15
C ILE A 200 12.30 -10.52 21.22
N PRO A 201 11.97 -9.48 22.01
CA PRO A 201 12.86 -8.97 23.05
C PRO A 201 13.26 -10.04 24.08
N GLY A 202 14.55 -10.10 24.40
CA GLY A 202 15.09 -11.03 25.39
C GLY A 202 15.26 -12.48 24.92
N LYS A 203 14.94 -12.79 23.65
CA LYS A 203 15.21 -14.10 23.06
C LYS A 203 16.61 -14.15 22.44
N THR A 204 17.26 -15.31 22.58
CA THR A 204 18.58 -15.56 22.01
C THR A 204 18.43 -16.35 20.72
N LEU A 205 19.05 -15.87 19.64
CA LEU A 205 19.02 -16.58 18.37
C LEU A 205 20.01 -17.76 18.35
N LEU A 206 19.73 -18.76 17.51
CA LEU A 206 20.70 -19.77 17.11
C LEU A 206 22.01 -19.13 16.64
N PRO A 207 23.15 -19.78 16.93
CA PRO A 207 24.45 -19.28 16.50
C PRO A 207 24.50 -19.13 14.99
N VAL A 208 25.10 -18.03 14.53
CA VAL A 208 25.37 -17.76 13.11
C VAL A 208 26.72 -18.36 12.74
N ALA A 209 26.83 -18.90 11.53
CA ALA A 209 28.10 -19.40 11.00
C ALA A 209 29.13 -18.26 10.93
N GLY A 210 30.37 -18.56 11.32
CA GLY A 210 31.47 -17.62 11.24
C GLY A 210 31.98 -17.43 9.81
N SER A 211 32.78 -16.38 9.61
CA SER A 211 33.34 -16.02 8.30
C SER A 211 34.29 -17.06 7.70
N SER A 212 34.78 -18.02 8.49
CA SER A 212 35.64 -19.14 8.06
C SER A 212 34.90 -20.48 7.96
N GLU A 213 33.62 -20.52 8.30
CA GLU A 213 32.81 -21.73 8.20
C GLU A 213 32.12 -21.78 6.84
N ASP A 214 32.41 -22.83 6.08
CA ASP A 214 31.72 -23.09 4.82
C ASP A 214 30.27 -23.48 5.08
N THR A 215 29.37 -22.83 4.35
CA THR A 215 27.92 -23.01 4.48
C THR A 215 27.26 -23.40 3.17
N CYS A 216 27.98 -23.26 2.05
CA CYS A 216 27.54 -23.69 0.74
C CYS A 216 28.63 -24.42 -0.05
N LYS A 217 28.20 -25.21 -1.04
CA LYS A 217 28.99 -25.87 -2.08
C LYS A 217 28.51 -25.43 -3.47
N ASN A 218 29.36 -25.58 -4.48
CA ASN A 218 28.98 -25.35 -5.88
C ASN A 218 27.81 -26.28 -6.28
N CYS A 219 26.75 -25.74 -6.86
CA CYS A 219 25.58 -26.55 -7.26
C CYS A 219 25.68 -27.22 -8.66
N GLY A 220 26.87 -27.65 -9.08
CA GLY A 220 27.11 -28.26 -10.41
C GLY A 220 27.44 -27.25 -11.52
N GLN A 221 27.59 -27.71 -12.78
CA GLN A 221 28.12 -26.91 -13.89
C GLN A 221 27.11 -26.00 -14.62
N VAL A 222 25.81 -26.13 -14.37
CA VAL A 222 24.77 -25.35 -15.07
C VAL A 222 23.85 -24.70 -14.04
N LEU A 223 23.85 -23.36 -14.00
CA LEU A 223 22.80 -22.62 -13.30
C LEU A 223 21.49 -22.73 -14.10
N PRO A 224 20.34 -22.92 -13.44
CA PRO A 224 20.14 -22.90 -11.98
C PRO A 224 20.34 -24.25 -11.28
N CYS A 225 20.47 -24.22 -9.95
CA CYS A 225 20.76 -25.36 -9.08
C CYS A 225 19.59 -26.36 -9.01
N LEU A 226 19.34 -27.13 -10.08
CA LEU A 226 18.11 -27.93 -10.21
C LEU A 226 18.10 -29.25 -9.42
N PHE A 227 19.26 -29.82 -9.06
CA PHE A 227 19.35 -31.20 -8.57
C PHE A 227 20.11 -31.39 -7.26
N ASP A 228 20.97 -30.46 -6.85
CA ASP A 228 21.75 -30.56 -5.60
C ASP A 228 21.72 -29.19 -4.89
N PRO A 229 20.98 -29.07 -3.76
CA PRO A 229 20.95 -27.83 -2.99
C PRO A 229 22.37 -27.41 -2.59
N PRO A 230 22.78 -26.16 -2.85
CA PRO A 230 24.13 -25.71 -2.51
C PRO A 230 24.37 -25.63 -1.00
N ILE A 231 23.36 -25.70 -0.15
CA ILE A 231 23.51 -25.52 1.31
C ILE A 231 24.14 -26.76 1.95
N LEU A 232 25.17 -26.55 2.77
CA LEU A 232 25.77 -27.59 3.62
C LEU A 232 24.93 -27.79 4.89
N VAL A 233 24.77 -29.04 5.31
CA VAL A 233 24.05 -29.37 6.55
C VAL A 233 24.78 -28.78 7.75
N THR A 234 24.10 -27.92 8.50
CA THR A 234 24.65 -27.22 9.66
C THR A 234 23.56 -27.03 10.72
N THR A 235 23.96 -26.92 11.99
CA THR A 235 23.07 -26.53 13.11
C THR A 235 23.08 -25.02 13.36
N LYS A 236 23.93 -24.27 12.65
CA LYS A 236 24.05 -22.81 12.71
C LYS A 236 23.20 -22.16 11.62
N LEU A 237 22.78 -20.92 11.87
CA LEU A 237 22.17 -20.11 10.84
C LEU A 237 23.23 -19.59 9.85
N THR A 238 22.89 -19.53 8.58
CA THR A 238 23.66 -18.87 7.51
C THR A 238 22.69 -18.08 6.64
N SER A 239 23.21 -17.06 5.96
CA SER A 239 22.44 -16.36 4.93
C SER A 239 23.27 -16.02 3.71
N GLY A 240 22.59 -15.61 2.65
CA GLY A 240 23.19 -15.37 1.34
C GLY A 240 23.87 -14.01 1.25
N TYR A 241 25.12 -13.96 0.80
CA TYR A 241 25.77 -12.71 0.43
C TYR A 241 25.27 -12.23 -0.92
N ARG A 242 24.81 -10.98 -0.99
CA ARG A 242 24.24 -10.39 -2.21
C ARG A 242 25.13 -9.28 -2.75
N SER A 243 25.43 -9.32 -4.05
CA SER A 243 26.19 -8.24 -4.69
C SER A 243 25.43 -6.91 -4.62
N GLY A 244 26.15 -5.81 -4.36
CA GLY A 244 25.58 -4.45 -4.32
C GLY A 244 25.10 -3.99 -2.95
N GLN A 245 25.30 -4.79 -1.90
CA GLN A 245 25.02 -4.40 -0.52
C GLN A 245 26.30 -4.02 0.25
N ASP A 246 26.11 -3.46 1.44
CA ASP A 246 27.11 -2.98 2.38
C ASP A 246 28.05 -4.07 2.96
N ILE A 247 27.77 -5.35 2.67
CA ILE A 247 28.57 -6.49 3.10
C ILE A 247 29.07 -7.30 1.89
N VAL A 248 30.37 -7.61 1.89
CA VAL A 248 31.01 -8.35 0.80
C VAL A 248 31.17 -9.82 1.18
N LYS A 249 30.88 -10.71 0.24
CA LYS A 249 31.13 -12.15 0.37
C LYS A 249 32.62 -12.40 0.67
N PRO A 250 32.96 -13.11 1.76
CA PRO A 250 34.35 -13.44 2.08
C PRO A 250 35.08 -14.12 0.91
N SER A 251 36.26 -13.61 0.56
CA SER A 251 37.02 -14.05 -0.62
C SER A 251 37.74 -15.39 -0.46
N LYS A 252 37.80 -15.94 0.77
CA LYS A 252 38.50 -17.19 1.07
C LYS A 252 37.50 -18.33 1.23
N PRO A 253 37.29 -19.17 0.21
CA PRO A 253 36.66 -20.46 0.43
C PRO A 253 37.57 -21.37 1.28
N THR A 254 37.03 -22.31 2.07
CA THR A 254 37.91 -23.33 2.70
C THR A 254 38.37 -24.39 1.70
N THR A 255 37.64 -24.56 0.58
CA THR A 255 38.03 -25.38 -0.59
C THR A 255 37.52 -24.78 -1.90
N ASP A 256 38.13 -25.06 -3.05
CA ASP A 256 37.68 -24.50 -4.36
C ASP A 256 36.20 -24.82 -4.72
N ALA A 257 35.57 -25.77 -4.02
CA ALA A 257 34.18 -26.19 -4.22
C ALA A 257 33.20 -25.76 -3.11
N GLN A 258 33.68 -25.21 -1.98
CA GLN A 258 32.87 -24.85 -0.81
C GLN A 258 33.21 -23.45 -0.31
N GLY A 259 32.28 -22.81 0.38
CA GLY A 259 32.43 -21.42 0.78
C GLY A 259 31.19 -20.89 1.48
N LYS A 260 31.12 -19.57 1.60
CA LYS A 260 29.90 -18.89 2.03
C LYS A 260 28.84 -18.90 0.94
N CYS A 261 27.58 -19.02 1.33
CA CYS A 261 26.46 -18.95 0.40
C CYS A 261 26.36 -17.58 -0.26
N SER A 262 26.26 -17.53 -1.58
CA SER A 262 25.69 -16.36 -2.26
C SER A 262 24.18 -16.29 -2.01
N HIS A 263 23.59 -15.12 -2.22
CA HIS A 263 22.15 -14.99 -2.32
C HIS A 263 21.65 -15.83 -3.50
N GLY A 264 22.23 -15.63 -4.67
CA GLY A 264 21.94 -16.40 -5.87
C GLY A 264 20.93 -15.72 -6.81
N GLY A 265 20.77 -16.33 -7.98
CA GLY A 265 19.89 -15.86 -9.04
C GLY A 265 20.57 -14.96 -10.07
N LYS A 266 19.87 -14.69 -11.17
CA LYS A 266 20.38 -13.86 -12.29
C LYS A 266 20.81 -12.45 -11.88
N LEU A 267 20.27 -11.94 -10.77
CA LEU A 267 20.48 -10.56 -10.30
C LEU A 267 21.56 -10.45 -9.20
N ASP A 268 22.25 -11.54 -8.87
CA ASP A 268 23.35 -11.56 -7.91
C ASP A 268 24.65 -12.02 -8.58
N THR A 269 25.58 -11.09 -8.78
CA THR A 269 26.86 -11.41 -9.43
C THR A 269 27.78 -12.23 -8.53
N SER A 270 27.55 -12.23 -7.21
CA SER A 270 28.33 -13.05 -6.29
C SER A 270 28.11 -14.55 -6.53
N ALA A 271 26.96 -14.91 -7.11
CA ALA A 271 26.53 -16.27 -7.41
C ALA A 271 27.39 -16.96 -8.49
N THR A 272 28.12 -16.20 -9.30
CA THR A 272 28.96 -16.72 -10.41
C THR A 272 30.43 -16.35 -10.30
N THR A 273 30.77 -15.34 -9.50
CA THR A 273 32.13 -14.78 -9.43
C THR A 273 32.93 -15.24 -8.21
N SER A 274 32.30 -15.96 -7.27
CA SER A 274 32.92 -16.40 -6.02
C SER A 274 32.64 -17.88 -5.74
N ALA A 275 33.59 -18.57 -5.11
CA ALA A 275 33.44 -19.96 -4.72
C ALA A 275 32.25 -20.19 -3.77
N ALA A 276 31.69 -21.39 -3.88
CA ALA A 276 30.28 -21.75 -3.71
C ALA A 276 29.35 -20.99 -4.69
N VAL A 277 29.38 -21.40 -5.96
CA VAL A 277 28.50 -20.98 -7.06
C VAL A 277 27.06 -21.48 -6.81
N GLY A 278 26.08 -20.63 -7.07
CA GLY A 278 24.67 -20.87 -6.77
C GLY A 278 24.15 -19.88 -5.74
N GLY A 279 23.36 -20.34 -4.77
CA GLY A 279 22.94 -19.51 -3.65
C GLY A 279 21.80 -20.10 -2.83
N ILE A 280 21.40 -19.37 -1.80
CA ILE A 280 20.42 -19.80 -0.79
C ILE A 280 19.00 -19.26 -1.03
N ASN A 281 18.82 -18.35 -1.99
CA ASN A 281 17.57 -17.66 -2.24
C ASN A 281 16.39 -18.60 -2.59
N LYS A 282 15.22 -18.35 -1.97
CA LYS A 282 13.93 -19.04 -2.14
C LYS A 282 12.77 -18.07 -2.45
N GLU A 283 13.05 -16.85 -2.89
CA GLU A 283 12.09 -15.75 -3.11
C GLU A 283 11.06 -16.00 -4.20
N THR A 284 11.40 -16.85 -5.16
CA THR A 284 10.57 -17.11 -6.34
C THR A 284 10.55 -18.58 -6.69
N ASN A 285 9.52 -19.00 -7.42
CA ASN A 285 9.39 -20.30 -8.04
C ASN A 285 10.10 -20.38 -9.41
N SER A 286 10.85 -19.35 -9.79
CA SER A 286 11.60 -19.30 -11.04
C SER A 286 13.06 -19.62 -10.78
N ALA A 287 13.54 -20.73 -11.37
CA ALA A 287 14.90 -21.18 -11.17
C ALA A 287 15.94 -20.14 -11.66
N LEU A 288 15.54 -19.25 -12.59
CA LEU A 288 16.39 -18.15 -13.04
C LEU A 288 16.72 -17.13 -11.93
N TYR A 289 15.79 -16.92 -11.00
CA TYR A 289 15.89 -15.90 -9.96
C TYR A 289 16.17 -16.49 -8.58
N SER A 290 15.74 -17.72 -8.32
CA SER A 290 15.97 -18.42 -7.05
C SER A 290 16.64 -19.77 -7.29
N PRO A 291 17.79 -20.05 -6.67
CA PRO A 291 18.42 -21.37 -6.76
C PRO A 291 17.63 -22.48 -6.06
N LEU A 292 16.78 -22.15 -5.07
CA LEU A 292 16.07 -23.12 -4.22
C LEU A 292 14.54 -23.03 -4.37
N ILE A 293 14.06 -23.08 -5.61
CA ILE A 293 12.62 -22.97 -5.94
C ILE A 293 11.74 -23.99 -5.21
N GLN A 294 12.26 -25.18 -4.93
CA GLN A 294 11.51 -26.28 -4.29
C GLN A 294 11.07 -25.92 -2.86
N TYR A 295 11.72 -24.93 -2.24
CA TYR A 295 11.38 -24.46 -0.90
C TYR A 295 10.51 -23.20 -0.89
N HIS A 296 10.29 -22.54 -2.03
CA HIS A 296 9.56 -21.27 -2.12
C HIS A 296 8.23 -21.34 -1.37
N LYS A 297 7.39 -22.33 -1.67
CA LYS A 297 6.10 -22.49 -0.98
C LYS A 297 6.27 -22.72 0.54
N ALA A 298 7.21 -23.56 0.94
CA ALA A 298 7.41 -23.90 2.35
C ALA A 298 7.83 -22.67 3.18
N VAL A 299 8.73 -21.85 2.64
CA VAL A 299 9.17 -20.61 3.31
C VAL A 299 8.10 -19.54 3.30
N SER A 300 7.30 -19.44 2.24
CA SER A 300 6.11 -18.58 2.19
C SER A 300 5.09 -18.97 3.26
N ASP A 301 4.81 -20.27 3.42
CA ASP A 301 3.91 -20.77 4.46
C ASP A 301 4.43 -20.43 5.88
N MET A 302 5.75 -20.49 6.11
CA MET A 302 6.37 -20.06 7.39
C MET A 302 6.24 -18.56 7.60
N ALA A 303 6.50 -17.75 6.58
CA ALA A 303 6.42 -16.30 6.64
C ALA A 303 4.98 -15.82 6.92
N ILE A 304 3.97 -16.45 6.31
CA ILE A 304 2.54 -16.20 6.61
C ILE A 304 2.23 -16.54 8.07
N LYS A 305 2.66 -17.72 8.55
CA LYS A 305 2.46 -18.12 9.96
C LYS A 305 3.14 -17.15 10.93
N HIS A 306 4.34 -16.67 10.60
CA HIS A 306 5.05 -15.72 11.46
C HIS A 306 4.40 -14.33 11.45
N THR A 307 3.94 -13.88 10.28
CA THR A 307 3.14 -12.65 10.13
C THR A 307 1.88 -12.73 10.99
N LYS A 308 1.14 -13.84 10.91
CA LYS A 308 -0.03 -14.09 11.78
C LYS A 308 0.36 -14.05 13.26
N TYR A 309 1.44 -14.72 13.64
CA TYR A 309 1.93 -14.77 15.02
C TYR A 309 2.26 -13.37 15.58
N PHE A 310 2.83 -12.48 14.75
CA PHE A 310 3.06 -11.08 15.15
C PHE A 310 1.77 -10.39 15.61
N PHE A 311 0.64 -10.66 14.94
CA PHE A 311 -0.65 -10.06 15.27
C PHE A 311 -1.39 -10.79 16.40
N SER A 312 -1.53 -12.12 16.32
CA SER A 312 -2.41 -12.92 17.20
C SER A 312 -1.69 -13.92 18.12
N GLY A 313 -0.35 -13.94 18.16
CA GLY A 313 0.42 -14.81 19.05
C GLY A 313 0.07 -14.61 20.54
N GLN A 314 -0.05 -15.71 21.30
CA GLN A 314 -0.57 -15.68 22.68
C GLN A 314 0.29 -14.89 23.68
N THR A 315 1.60 -14.85 23.48
CA THR A 315 2.54 -14.20 24.43
C THR A 315 3.07 -12.89 23.91
N TYR A 316 3.52 -12.87 22.65
CA TYR A 316 4.17 -11.72 22.03
C TYR A 316 3.34 -11.15 20.87
N GLY A 317 2.13 -11.64 20.61
CA GLY A 317 1.27 -11.05 19.59
C GLY A 317 0.81 -9.66 20.01
N LEU A 318 0.65 -8.78 19.04
CA LEU A 318 0.14 -7.42 19.23
C LEU A 318 -1.18 -7.41 20.02
N ARG A 319 -2.11 -8.31 19.68
CA ARG A 319 -3.38 -8.47 20.39
C ARG A 319 -3.18 -8.88 21.85
N ALA A 320 -2.26 -9.80 22.15
CA ALA A 320 -2.01 -10.25 23.52
C ALA A 320 -1.40 -9.13 24.38
N VAL A 321 -0.53 -8.30 23.80
CA VAL A 321 0.14 -7.20 24.50
C VAL A 321 -0.79 -6.01 24.75
N PHE A 322 -1.60 -5.64 23.76
CA PHE A 322 -2.37 -4.39 23.78
C PHE A 322 -3.88 -4.56 23.99
N GLY A 323 -4.38 -5.79 23.90
CA GLY A 323 -5.80 -6.11 23.97
C GLY A 323 -6.57 -5.73 22.71
N ASP A 324 -7.86 -6.06 22.73
CA ASP A 324 -8.71 -6.02 21.53
C ASP A 324 -8.93 -4.59 21.02
N ASN A 325 -9.07 -3.58 21.89
CA ASN A 325 -9.38 -2.21 21.45
C ASN A 325 -8.30 -1.65 20.50
N LYS A 326 -7.02 -1.84 20.84
CA LYS A 326 -5.90 -1.37 20.01
C LYS A 326 -5.71 -2.25 18.78
N PHE A 327 -5.97 -3.54 18.89
CA PHE A 327 -5.97 -4.46 17.75
C PHE A 327 -7.02 -4.08 16.70
N GLU A 328 -8.25 -3.83 17.14
CA GLU A 328 -9.34 -3.41 16.28
C GLU A 328 -9.06 -2.04 15.64
N GLY A 329 -8.56 -1.06 16.39
CA GLY A 329 -8.24 0.26 15.84
C GLY A 329 -7.10 0.22 14.83
N LEU A 330 -6.06 -0.58 15.09
CA LEU A 330 -4.94 -0.78 14.17
C LEU A 330 -5.43 -1.34 12.84
N LEU A 331 -6.33 -2.32 12.84
CA LEU A 331 -6.80 -3.01 11.63
C LEU A 331 -8.17 -2.50 11.13
N GLN A 332 -8.68 -1.39 11.69
CA GLN A 332 -10.00 -0.81 11.40
C GLN A 332 -11.15 -1.81 11.48
N LEU A 333 -11.14 -2.67 12.49
CA LEU A 333 -12.10 -3.77 12.62
C LEU A 333 -13.43 -3.34 13.20
N HIS A 334 -13.56 -2.14 13.79
CA HIS A 334 -14.81 -1.71 14.41
C HIS A 334 -15.97 -1.62 13.41
N ALA A 335 -17.18 -1.97 13.85
CA ALA A 335 -18.37 -1.94 13.00
C ALA A 335 -18.89 -0.53 12.68
N GLY A 336 -18.57 0.45 13.52
CA GLY A 336 -18.94 1.85 13.30
C GLY A 336 -17.99 2.59 12.37
N ILE A 337 -18.38 3.78 11.93
CA ILE A 337 -17.52 4.70 11.17
C ILE A 337 -17.14 5.92 12.03
N SER A 338 -16.22 6.76 11.56
CA SER A 338 -16.06 8.10 12.14
C SER A 338 -17.20 9.02 11.71
N LEU A 339 -17.77 9.73 12.67
CA LEU A 339 -18.71 10.81 12.42
C LEU A 339 -18.02 12.15 12.71
N CYS A 340 -17.67 12.87 11.64
CA CYS A 340 -16.84 14.07 11.73
C CYS A 340 -17.69 15.34 11.55
N PHE A 341 -17.40 16.36 12.34
CA PHE A 341 -18.01 17.69 12.28
C PHE A 341 -16.90 18.72 12.08
N VAL A 342 -16.89 19.37 10.91
CA VAL A 342 -15.96 20.46 10.61
C VAL A 342 -16.73 21.76 10.77
N ILE A 343 -16.35 22.57 11.76
CA ILE A 343 -16.99 23.84 12.10
C ILE A 343 -16.12 24.98 11.60
N ASP A 344 -16.66 25.73 10.64
CA ASP A 344 -16.12 27.02 10.25
C ASP A 344 -16.56 28.07 11.28
N THR A 345 -15.63 28.66 12.05
CA THR A 345 -16.01 29.54 13.17
C THR A 345 -16.48 30.93 12.75
N SER A 346 -16.56 31.24 11.45
CA SER A 346 -17.24 32.43 10.92
C SER A 346 -18.78 32.36 11.07
N VAL A 347 -19.34 31.17 11.33
CA VAL A 347 -20.79 30.93 11.49
C VAL A 347 -21.32 31.43 12.84
N SER A 348 -21.32 32.75 13.02
CA SER A 348 -21.43 33.40 14.33
C SER A 348 -22.81 33.39 15.00
N THR A 349 -23.92 33.22 14.27
CA THR A 349 -25.27 33.49 14.82
C THR A 349 -26.14 32.26 15.10
N GLU A 350 -25.72 31.05 14.69
CA GLU A 350 -26.60 29.86 14.67
C GLU A 350 -26.11 28.72 15.59
N ARG A 351 -25.32 29.02 16.63
CA ARG A 351 -24.71 28.00 17.52
C ARG A 351 -25.71 26.95 18.03
N ASP A 352 -26.88 27.37 18.48
CA ASP A 352 -27.90 26.45 19.00
C ASP A 352 -28.50 25.57 17.90
N ALA A 353 -28.70 26.12 16.69
CA ALA A 353 -29.17 25.34 15.54
C ALA A 353 -28.11 24.33 15.08
N ILE A 354 -26.84 24.71 15.08
CA ILE A 354 -25.72 23.81 14.77
C ILE A 354 -25.66 22.67 15.80
N LYS A 355 -25.79 23.00 17.09
CA LYS A 355 -25.81 21.99 18.17
C LYS A 355 -26.96 21.00 17.97
N GLN A 356 -28.16 21.48 17.64
CA GLN A 356 -29.33 20.63 17.37
C GLN A 356 -29.11 19.74 16.15
N GLU A 357 -28.52 20.26 15.06
CA GLU A 357 -28.25 19.46 13.86
C GLU A 357 -27.16 18.40 14.14
N ILE A 358 -26.11 18.73 14.89
CA ILE A 358 -25.10 17.75 15.34
C ILE A 358 -25.79 16.62 16.14
N GLN A 359 -26.62 16.96 17.13
CA GLN A 359 -27.36 15.97 17.93
C GLN A 359 -28.24 15.06 17.06
N LYS A 360 -28.94 15.65 16.08
CA LYS A 360 -29.78 14.92 15.13
C LYS A 360 -28.96 13.98 14.25
N LEU A 361 -27.82 14.42 13.74
CA LEU A 361 -26.92 13.59 12.92
C LEU A 361 -26.32 12.43 13.72
N MET A 362 -25.94 12.67 14.98
CA MET A 362 -25.48 11.62 15.87
C MET A 362 -26.57 10.58 16.15
N SER A 363 -27.83 11.02 16.22
CA SER A 363 -28.99 10.14 16.42
C SER A 363 -29.44 9.42 15.14
N SER A 364 -28.91 9.78 13.97
CA SER A 364 -29.38 9.31 12.65
C SER A 364 -28.93 7.91 12.21
N GLY A 365 -28.75 6.98 13.16
CA GLY A 365 -28.54 5.55 12.85
C GLY A 365 -27.17 5.19 12.25
N SER A 366 -26.18 6.08 12.33
CA SER A 366 -24.84 5.85 11.75
C SER A 366 -23.91 4.96 12.59
N ASN A 367 -24.38 4.43 13.73
CA ASN A 367 -23.64 3.68 14.74
C ASN A 367 -22.13 4.02 14.79
N PRO A 368 -21.77 5.28 15.07
CA PRO A 368 -20.39 5.73 14.95
C PRO A 368 -19.49 5.05 15.97
N TYR A 369 -18.28 4.69 15.53
CA TYR A 369 -17.23 4.17 16.40
C TYR A 369 -16.60 5.31 17.23
N ASN A 370 -16.35 6.44 16.56
CA ASN A 370 -15.88 7.66 17.18
C ASN A 370 -16.50 8.88 16.52
N TYR A 371 -16.37 10.01 17.21
CA TYR A 371 -16.80 11.31 16.78
C TYR A 371 -15.59 12.23 16.73
N ILE A 372 -15.50 13.01 15.67
CA ILE A 372 -14.37 13.90 15.40
C ILE A 372 -14.91 15.32 15.22
N LEU A 373 -14.40 16.27 15.99
CA LEU A 373 -14.73 17.68 15.88
C LEU A 373 -13.49 18.44 15.42
N VAL A 374 -13.63 19.18 14.32
CA VAL A 374 -12.57 20.00 13.75
C VAL A 374 -13.05 21.43 13.64
N TYR A 375 -12.24 22.40 14.06
CA TYR A 375 -12.55 23.83 13.89
C TYR A 375 -11.26 24.64 13.79
N THR A 376 -11.35 25.84 13.22
CA THR A 376 -10.23 26.78 13.13
C THR A 376 -10.68 28.11 13.71
N ASN A 377 -10.12 28.56 14.84
CA ASN A 377 -10.47 29.85 15.41
C ASN A 377 -9.80 31.02 14.66
N ASP A 378 -10.37 32.22 14.81
CA ASP A 378 -9.76 33.46 14.32
C ASP A 378 -8.33 33.63 14.85
N GLY A 379 -7.38 33.81 13.93
CA GLY A 379 -5.95 33.95 14.23
C GLY A 379 -5.17 32.63 14.29
N GLN A 380 -5.82 31.47 14.17
CA GLN A 380 -5.12 30.18 14.04
C GLN A 380 -4.83 29.84 12.58
N THR A 381 -3.61 29.35 12.32
CA THR A 381 -3.18 28.86 11.00
C THR A 381 -3.43 27.36 10.80
N THR A 382 -3.72 26.63 11.88
CA THR A 382 -3.91 25.18 11.88
C THR A 382 -5.25 24.80 12.53
N PRO A 383 -6.03 23.87 11.96
CA PRO A 383 -7.25 23.37 12.59
C PRO A 383 -6.96 22.66 13.92
N THR A 384 -7.87 22.83 14.88
CA THR A 384 -7.92 22.01 16.09
C THR A 384 -8.74 20.76 15.81
N VAL A 385 -8.23 19.58 16.19
CA VAL A 385 -8.90 18.28 16.02
C VAL A 385 -9.16 17.65 17.40
N ILE A 386 -10.41 17.27 17.66
CA ILE A 386 -10.84 16.63 18.92
C ILE A 386 -11.56 15.32 18.57
N THR A 387 -11.03 14.20 19.07
CA THR A 387 -11.62 12.87 18.87
C THR A 387 -12.17 12.32 20.18
N LYS A 388 -13.39 11.79 20.16
CA LYS A 388 -14.07 11.17 21.32
C LYS A 388 -14.84 9.92 20.89
N THR A 389 -15.03 8.98 21.80
CA THR A 389 -15.88 7.80 21.59
C THR A 389 -17.32 8.04 22.05
N ASN A 390 -17.53 9.02 22.95
CA ASN A 390 -18.86 9.44 23.38
C ASN A 390 -19.29 10.72 22.66
N GLY A 391 -20.49 10.67 22.09
CA GLY A 391 -21.10 11.81 21.43
C GLY A 391 -21.31 13.03 22.33
N ASN A 392 -21.67 12.82 23.60
CA ASN A 392 -21.91 13.91 24.55
C ASN A 392 -20.62 14.70 24.83
N ASP A 393 -19.47 14.06 24.76
CA ASP A 393 -18.17 14.72 24.94
C ASP A 393 -17.87 15.65 23.76
N ILE A 394 -18.27 15.28 22.54
CA ILE A 394 -18.17 16.16 21.37
C ILE A 394 -19.12 17.34 21.49
N LEU A 395 -20.35 17.15 21.97
CA LEU A 395 -21.27 18.26 22.20
C LEU A 395 -20.75 19.24 23.25
N THR A 396 -20.08 18.72 24.29
CA THR A 396 -19.43 19.53 25.32
C THR A 396 -18.23 20.29 24.76
N ALA A 397 -17.38 19.62 23.96
CA ALA A 397 -16.26 20.25 23.28
C ALA A 397 -16.73 21.36 22.32
N PHE A 398 -17.78 21.11 21.53
CA PHE A 398 -18.40 22.11 20.66
C PHE A 398 -18.90 23.32 21.43
N GLY A 399 -19.55 23.12 22.59
CA GLY A 399 -20.02 24.21 23.45
C GLY A 399 -18.90 25.16 23.91
N SER A 400 -17.66 24.67 23.96
CA SER A 400 -16.48 25.42 24.42
C SER A 400 -15.75 26.16 23.29
N ILE A 401 -16.17 26.02 22.03
CA ILE A 401 -15.54 26.71 20.89
C ILE A 401 -15.87 28.21 20.96
N ASN A 402 -14.84 29.04 20.77
CA ASN A 402 -14.99 30.48 20.55
C ASN A 402 -15.32 30.72 19.08
N ILE A 403 -16.60 30.97 18.79
CA ILE A 403 -17.06 31.31 17.45
C ILE A 403 -16.87 32.82 17.30
N GLY A 404 -16.04 33.25 16.34
CA GLY A 404 -15.71 34.65 16.11
C GLY A 404 -16.92 35.44 15.58
N ASN A 405 -16.90 36.77 15.72
CA ASN A 405 -17.96 37.65 15.21
C ASN A 405 -17.71 38.14 13.76
N ASN A 406 -16.76 37.53 13.04
CA ASN A 406 -16.43 37.96 11.70
C ASN A 406 -17.45 37.41 10.69
N HIS A 407 -17.90 38.26 9.76
CA HIS A 407 -18.77 37.87 8.64
C HIS A 407 -17.94 37.70 7.37
N SER A 408 -16.85 36.92 7.44
CA SER A 408 -16.13 36.55 6.22
C SER A 408 -16.77 35.32 5.62
N CYS A 409 -17.15 35.37 4.33
CA CYS A 409 -17.58 34.20 3.56
C CYS A 409 -16.36 33.29 3.24
N THR A 410 -15.69 32.82 4.28
CA THR A 410 -14.53 31.93 4.24
C THR A 410 -14.98 30.49 4.24
N TYR A 411 -14.09 29.60 3.81
CA TYR A 411 -14.37 28.18 3.69
C TYR A 411 -13.13 27.40 4.14
N SER A 412 -13.29 26.52 5.14
CA SER A 412 -12.16 25.81 5.76
C SER A 412 -11.81 24.50 5.03
N VAL A 413 -11.02 24.60 3.96
CA VAL A 413 -10.39 23.43 3.29
C VAL A 413 -9.51 22.67 4.27
N LEU A 414 -8.72 23.40 5.07
CA LEU A 414 -7.80 22.83 6.04
C LEU A 414 -8.55 22.01 7.10
N GLY A 415 -9.72 22.48 7.56
CA GLY A 415 -10.55 21.72 8.50
C GLY A 415 -11.03 20.39 7.92
N ILE A 416 -11.36 20.35 6.63
CA ILE A 416 -11.75 19.11 5.94
C ILE A 416 -10.57 18.17 5.75
N GLU A 417 -9.41 18.70 5.36
CA GLU A 417 -8.17 17.93 5.25
C GLU A 417 -7.80 17.31 6.60
N ALA A 418 -7.84 18.09 7.68
CA ALA A 418 -7.58 17.59 9.02
C ALA A 418 -8.58 16.50 9.44
N ALA A 419 -9.88 16.69 9.19
CA ALA A 419 -10.89 15.67 9.46
C ALA A 419 -10.67 14.39 8.63
N ALA A 420 -10.42 14.53 7.32
CA ALA A 420 -10.14 13.41 6.42
C ALA A 420 -8.88 12.65 6.85
N THR A 421 -7.87 13.34 7.37
CA THR A 421 -6.63 12.73 7.87
C THR A 421 -6.89 11.78 9.03
N VAL A 422 -7.71 12.18 10.01
CA VAL A 422 -7.96 11.38 11.22
C VAL A 422 -9.16 10.44 11.13
N ALA A 423 -10.06 10.63 10.16
CA ALA A 423 -11.23 9.77 9.97
C ALA A 423 -10.85 8.36 9.46
N GLU A 424 -11.61 7.35 9.88
CA GLU A 424 -11.55 5.99 9.34
C GLU A 424 -12.10 5.94 7.90
N TYR A 425 -11.78 4.89 7.15
CA TYR A 425 -12.33 4.68 5.81
C TYR A 425 -13.86 4.52 5.86
N GLY A 426 -14.56 4.98 4.82
CA GLY A 426 -16.03 4.95 4.74
C GLY A 426 -16.74 5.99 5.62
N SER A 427 -15.99 6.88 6.27
CA SER A 427 -16.52 7.83 7.26
C SER A 427 -17.35 8.96 6.66
N LYS A 428 -18.16 9.59 7.52
CA LYS A 428 -18.99 10.74 7.16
C LYS A 428 -18.40 12.01 7.75
N ILE A 429 -18.26 13.05 6.93
CA ILE A 429 -17.82 14.37 7.33
C ILE A 429 -18.92 15.37 7.05
N TYR A 430 -19.37 16.07 8.08
CA TYR A 430 -20.35 17.14 7.99
C TYR A 430 -19.63 18.48 8.15
N VAL A 431 -19.61 19.25 7.07
CA VAL A 431 -18.97 20.57 7.03
C VAL A 431 -20.03 21.61 7.27
N ILE A 432 -19.92 22.33 8.39
CA ILE A 432 -20.83 23.37 8.80
C ILE A 432 -20.14 24.70 8.55
N SER A 433 -20.64 25.45 7.56
CA SER A 433 -20.06 26.71 7.11
C SER A 433 -21.16 27.60 6.50
N ASP A 434 -20.96 28.91 6.48
CA ASP A 434 -21.83 29.86 5.79
C ASP A 434 -21.44 30.02 4.31
N ALA A 435 -20.34 29.40 3.86
CA ALA A 435 -19.87 29.43 2.48
C ALA A 435 -19.62 28.04 1.88
N VAL A 436 -19.44 28.02 0.56
CA VAL A 436 -19.08 26.83 -0.23
C VAL A 436 -17.71 27.02 -0.89
N PRO A 437 -16.97 25.94 -1.20
CA PRO A 437 -15.76 26.04 -2.00
C PRO A 437 -16.06 26.73 -3.34
N ARG A 438 -15.29 27.77 -3.65
CA ARG A 438 -15.52 28.64 -4.83
C ARG A 438 -14.73 28.26 -6.07
N SER A 439 -13.61 27.54 -5.90
CA SER A 439 -12.71 27.20 -7.01
C SER A 439 -12.83 25.73 -7.40
N ASP A 440 -12.72 25.45 -8.70
CA ASP A 440 -12.68 24.09 -9.22
C ASP A 440 -11.52 23.28 -8.65
N VAL A 441 -10.38 23.93 -8.36
CA VAL A 441 -9.21 23.28 -7.75
C VAL A 441 -9.56 22.79 -6.34
N THR A 442 -10.19 23.62 -5.53
CA THR A 442 -10.62 23.27 -4.18
C THR A 442 -11.65 22.14 -4.19
N ILE A 443 -12.64 22.21 -5.10
CA ILE A 443 -13.66 21.16 -5.26
C ILE A 443 -13.00 19.83 -5.62
N ARG A 444 -12.07 19.83 -6.57
CA ARG A 444 -11.33 18.62 -7.00
C ARG A 444 -10.45 18.05 -5.90
N TYR A 445 -9.81 18.90 -5.11
CA TYR A 445 -9.04 18.49 -3.96
C TYR A 445 -9.90 17.77 -2.91
N ILE A 446 -11.07 18.32 -2.58
CA ILE A 446 -12.03 17.65 -1.68
C ILE A 446 -12.51 16.32 -2.27
N GLN A 447 -12.80 16.28 -3.57
CA GLN A 447 -13.16 15.02 -4.25
C GLN A 447 -12.04 13.97 -4.17
N ALA A 448 -10.78 14.39 -4.27
CA ALA A 448 -9.64 13.49 -4.08
C ALA A 448 -9.61 12.91 -2.66
N LEU A 449 -9.83 13.74 -1.63
CA LEU A 449 -9.96 13.27 -0.24
C LEU A 449 -11.12 12.29 -0.08
N GLN A 450 -12.27 12.55 -0.72
CA GLN A 450 -13.41 11.62 -0.73
C GLN A 450 -13.04 10.28 -1.33
N SER A 451 -12.41 10.28 -2.50
CA SER A 451 -12.03 9.04 -3.19
C SER A 451 -10.92 8.28 -2.47
N GLN A 452 -10.00 8.96 -1.78
CA GLN A 452 -8.87 8.33 -1.10
C GLN A 452 -9.30 7.44 0.07
N LYS A 453 -10.31 7.90 0.85
CA LYS A 453 -10.78 7.20 2.06
C LYS A 453 -12.25 6.75 1.99
N ASP A 454 -12.85 6.78 0.81
CA ASP A 454 -14.29 6.52 0.61
C ASP A 454 -15.17 7.40 1.52
N LEU A 455 -14.81 8.68 1.66
CA LEU A 455 -15.49 9.60 2.58
C LEU A 455 -16.76 10.18 1.97
N THR A 456 -17.81 10.22 2.79
CA THR A 456 -19.02 10.98 2.47
C THR A 456 -18.92 12.37 3.09
N ILE A 457 -18.62 13.39 2.28
CA ILE A 457 -18.55 14.78 2.74
C ILE A 457 -19.86 15.50 2.40
N SER A 458 -20.55 15.98 3.43
CA SER A 458 -21.84 16.68 3.33
C SER A 458 -21.71 18.10 3.86
N PHE A 459 -22.23 19.08 3.10
CA PHE A 459 -22.18 20.49 3.47
C PHE A 459 -23.51 20.94 4.08
N LEU A 460 -23.44 21.50 5.28
CA LEU A 460 -24.56 22.05 6.03
C LEU A 460 -24.40 23.58 6.05
N LEU A 461 -25.14 24.25 5.16
CA LEU A 461 -24.91 25.66 4.85
C LEU A 461 -25.84 26.60 5.61
N THR A 462 -25.26 27.54 6.36
CA THR A 462 -25.94 28.60 7.12
C THR A 462 -25.84 29.97 6.39
N GLY A 463 -26.58 30.99 6.82
CA GLY A 463 -26.32 32.38 6.40
C GLY A 463 -26.62 32.83 4.95
N GLN A 464 -26.13 34.04 4.61
CA GLN A 464 -26.45 34.82 3.39
C GLN A 464 -25.43 34.74 2.25
N CYS A 465 -24.27 34.07 2.42
CA CYS A 465 -23.33 33.85 1.32
C CYS A 465 -23.84 32.81 0.28
N LYS A 466 -25.09 32.37 0.42
CA LYS A 466 -25.87 31.56 -0.54
C LYS A 466 -26.18 32.36 -1.81
N GLN A 467 -25.29 32.35 -2.80
CA GLN A 467 -25.62 32.86 -4.13
C GLN A 467 -26.43 31.85 -4.96
N LYS A 468 -27.37 32.38 -5.77
CA LYS A 468 -28.33 31.67 -6.63
C LYS A 468 -27.69 30.67 -7.60
N ARG A 469 -27.41 29.46 -7.15
CA ARG A 469 -27.70 28.24 -7.93
C ARG A 469 -28.78 27.50 -7.18
N SER A 470 -29.84 27.11 -7.87
CA SER A 470 -30.91 26.33 -7.26
C SER A 470 -30.29 25.15 -6.50
N ILE A 471 -30.53 25.12 -5.19
CA ILE A 471 -30.16 24.02 -4.32
C ILE A 471 -31.13 22.87 -4.64
N GLY A 472 -30.96 22.25 -5.82
CA GLY A 472 -31.29 20.84 -5.96
C GLY A 472 -30.27 20.08 -5.12
N LYS A 473 -30.73 19.13 -4.30
CA LYS A 473 -29.90 18.18 -3.53
C LYS A 473 -28.54 17.98 -4.20
N TRP A 474 -27.49 18.61 -3.66
CA TRP A 474 -26.11 18.29 -4.03
C TRP A 474 -25.80 16.94 -3.39
N SER A 475 -26.21 15.85 -4.03
CA SER A 475 -25.46 14.60 -3.90
C SER A 475 -24.30 14.70 -4.87
N LEU A 476 -23.14 15.12 -4.36
CA LEU A 476 -21.88 14.90 -5.05
C LEU A 476 -21.75 13.38 -5.20
N ARG A 477 -21.96 12.89 -6.43
CA ARG A 477 -21.85 11.47 -6.74
C ARG A 477 -20.39 11.04 -6.50
N PRO A 478 -20.13 9.99 -5.70
CA PRO A 478 -18.79 9.42 -5.62
C PRO A 478 -18.48 8.76 -6.97
N PHE A 479 -17.27 9.02 -7.48
CA PHE A 479 -16.78 8.57 -8.79
C PHE A 479 -17.63 9.06 -9.98
N THR A 480 -16.99 9.41 -11.11
CA THR A 480 -17.70 9.30 -12.39
C THR A 480 -17.83 7.82 -12.74
N THR A 481 -18.65 7.10 -11.98
CA THR A 481 -19.16 5.79 -12.36
C THR A 481 -20.11 6.04 -13.52
N ARG A 482 -19.63 5.83 -14.75
CA ARG A 482 -20.46 5.93 -15.94
C ARG A 482 -20.73 4.55 -16.48
N THR A 483 -22.02 4.27 -16.60
CA THR A 483 -22.55 3.13 -17.33
C THR A 483 -22.41 3.41 -18.83
N ILE A 484 -21.58 2.66 -19.53
CA ILE A 484 -21.46 2.69 -20.99
C ILE A 484 -22.31 1.55 -21.55
N THR A 485 -23.31 1.89 -22.36
CA THR A 485 -24.00 0.91 -23.21
C THR A 485 -23.20 0.78 -24.49
N VAL A 486 -22.51 -0.34 -24.70
CA VAL A 486 -21.81 -0.60 -25.97
C VAL A 486 -22.85 -1.12 -26.96
N ALA A 487 -22.97 -0.45 -28.11
CA ALA A 487 -23.83 -0.90 -29.19
C ALA A 487 -23.17 -2.09 -29.91
N SER A 488 -23.34 -3.29 -29.36
CA SER A 488 -23.08 -4.57 -30.02
C SER A 488 -23.70 -5.68 -29.17
N ASP A 489 -24.76 -6.34 -29.67
CA ASP A 489 -25.42 -7.62 -29.34
C ASP A 489 -25.35 -8.25 -27.93
N ILE A 490 -24.89 -7.53 -26.92
CA ILE A 490 -24.86 -7.92 -25.50
C ILE A 490 -25.47 -6.75 -24.74
N PRO A 491 -26.71 -6.88 -24.23
CA PRO A 491 -27.40 -5.79 -23.55
C PRO A 491 -26.90 -5.70 -22.10
N ARG A 492 -25.66 -5.24 -21.88
CA ARG A 492 -25.18 -4.95 -20.52
C ARG A 492 -24.35 -3.67 -20.43
N ALA A 493 -24.60 -3.02 -19.30
CA ALA A 493 -24.09 -1.75 -18.86
C ALA A 493 -22.66 -1.92 -18.32
N LEU A 494 -21.65 -1.48 -19.07
CA LEU A 494 -20.25 -1.56 -18.64
C LEU A 494 -19.96 -0.42 -17.66
N VAL A 495 -19.52 -0.76 -16.44
CA VAL A 495 -19.13 0.25 -15.44
C VAL A 495 -17.61 0.41 -15.47
N ILE A 496 -17.16 1.61 -15.85
CA ILE A 496 -15.74 1.96 -15.91
C ILE A 496 -15.46 3.10 -14.92
N SER A 497 -14.37 2.99 -14.15
CA SER A 497 -13.75 4.12 -13.45
C SER A 497 -12.33 4.33 -13.97
N HIS A 498 -11.81 5.56 -13.88
CA HIS A 498 -10.42 5.85 -14.23
C HIS A 498 -9.77 6.75 -13.18
N GLN A 499 -8.44 6.63 -13.06
CA GLN A 499 -7.58 7.48 -12.23
C GLN A 499 -6.25 7.71 -12.94
N TYR A 500 -5.60 8.86 -12.72
CA TYR A 500 -4.23 9.06 -13.16
C TYR A 500 -3.30 8.62 -12.04
N LEU A 501 -2.12 8.10 -12.38
CA LEU A 501 -1.03 7.98 -11.44
C LEU A 501 0.06 8.95 -11.91
N VAL A 502 0.54 9.83 -11.03
CA VAL A 502 1.68 10.71 -11.30
C VAL A 502 2.93 10.15 -10.67
N GLN A 503 4.04 10.23 -11.39
CA GLN A 503 5.32 9.82 -10.85
C GLN A 503 5.81 10.86 -9.82
N SER A 504 6.11 10.39 -8.61
CA SER A 504 6.71 11.16 -7.52
C SER A 504 7.86 10.34 -6.94
N GLY A 505 9.09 10.73 -7.27
CA GLY A 505 10.26 9.85 -7.11
C GLY A 505 10.10 8.59 -7.96
N ASP A 506 10.27 7.42 -7.35
CA ASP A 506 10.07 6.11 -8.01
C ASP A 506 8.62 5.59 -7.87
N ASN A 507 7.76 6.30 -7.12
CA ASN A 507 6.39 5.89 -6.84
C ASN A 507 5.38 6.51 -7.80
N TRP A 508 4.26 5.81 -7.99
CA TRP A 508 3.13 6.25 -8.80
C TRP A 508 1.94 6.58 -7.90
N ILE A 509 1.67 7.88 -7.71
CA ILE A 509 0.64 8.36 -6.78
C ILE A 509 -0.68 8.59 -7.54
N PRO A 510 -1.81 8.03 -7.07
CA PRO A 510 -3.11 8.32 -7.64
C PRO A 510 -3.46 9.81 -7.55
N THR A 511 -3.88 10.37 -8.67
CA THR A 511 -4.42 11.73 -8.78
C THR A 511 -5.53 11.76 -9.82
N ALA A 512 -6.48 12.67 -9.66
CA ALA A 512 -7.44 12.98 -10.72
C ALA A 512 -6.93 14.08 -11.67
N HIS A 513 -5.80 14.75 -11.34
CA HIS A 513 -5.32 15.97 -11.98
C HIS A 513 -3.79 16.06 -12.00
N PRO A 514 -3.11 15.41 -12.97
CA PRO A 514 -1.67 15.54 -13.14
C PRO A 514 -1.27 16.96 -13.57
N HIS A 515 -0.15 17.48 -13.06
CA HIS A 515 0.40 18.76 -13.51
C HIS A 515 1.08 18.63 -14.89
N SER A 516 1.18 19.75 -15.61
CA SER A 516 1.89 19.78 -16.90
C SER A 516 3.37 19.44 -16.73
N GLY A 517 3.86 18.47 -17.52
CA GLY A 517 5.26 18.03 -17.51
C GLY A 517 5.57 16.83 -16.61
N GLN A 518 4.57 16.22 -15.96
CA GLN A 518 4.75 15.00 -15.16
C GLN A 518 4.59 13.73 -16.02
N ASN A 519 5.33 12.68 -15.66
CA ASN A 519 5.07 11.33 -16.16
C ASN A 519 3.76 10.83 -15.56
N ILE A 520 2.86 10.37 -16.43
CA ILE A 520 1.51 9.92 -16.03
C ILE A 520 1.23 8.49 -16.51
N ILE A 521 0.55 7.73 -15.67
CA ILE A 521 -0.12 6.48 -16.06
C ILE A 521 -1.62 6.71 -15.97
N LEU A 522 -2.37 6.33 -17.01
CA LEU A 522 -3.83 6.26 -16.92
C LEU A 522 -4.23 4.84 -16.51
N SER A 523 -4.80 4.71 -15.31
CA SER A 523 -5.38 3.46 -14.80
C SER A 523 -6.88 3.47 -15.05
N ILE A 524 -7.37 2.45 -15.76
CA ILE A 524 -8.78 2.27 -16.10
C ILE A 524 -9.25 0.96 -15.47
N ARG A 525 -10.22 1.04 -14.57
CA ARG A 525 -10.79 -0.10 -13.86
C ARG A 525 -12.16 -0.45 -14.42
N ILE A 526 -12.33 -1.70 -14.82
CA ILE A 526 -13.59 -2.27 -15.31
C ILE A 526 -14.21 -3.11 -14.19
N HIS A 527 -15.44 -2.77 -13.81
CA HIS A 527 -16.10 -3.33 -12.62
C HIS A 527 -16.97 -4.58 -12.90
N ASP A 528 -17.14 -4.99 -14.17
CA ASP A 528 -17.91 -6.19 -14.55
C ASP A 528 -17.00 -7.36 -15.00
N PRO A 529 -16.83 -8.43 -14.18
CA PRO A 529 -15.99 -9.59 -14.51
C PRO A 529 -16.50 -10.41 -15.70
N LYS A 530 -17.80 -10.37 -16.03
CA LYS A 530 -18.39 -11.19 -17.10
C LYS A 530 -18.26 -10.54 -18.48
N ALA A 531 -18.07 -9.23 -18.56
CA ALA A 531 -17.85 -8.48 -19.81
C ALA A 531 -16.39 -8.56 -20.31
N VAL A 532 -15.46 -8.95 -19.44
CA VAL A 532 -14.04 -9.13 -19.78
C VAL A 532 -13.80 -10.43 -20.58
N LEU A 533 -14.69 -11.42 -20.42
CA LEU A 533 -14.58 -12.74 -21.05
C LEU A 533 -14.70 -12.75 -22.59
N SER A 534 -15.09 -11.62 -23.22
CA SER A 534 -15.24 -11.52 -24.68
C SER A 534 -14.26 -10.56 -25.35
N LEU A 535 -13.41 -9.84 -24.61
CA LEU A 535 -12.53 -8.81 -25.18
C LEU A 535 -11.26 -9.43 -25.78
N ASP A 536 -11.24 -9.61 -27.11
CA ASP A 536 -10.02 -9.93 -27.85
C ASP A 536 -9.13 -8.68 -28.03
N VAL A 537 -7.84 -8.88 -28.32
CA VAL A 537 -6.81 -7.84 -28.50
C VAL A 537 -7.25 -6.78 -29.53
N ILE A 538 -8.09 -7.16 -30.49
CA ILE A 538 -8.66 -6.30 -31.53
C ILE A 538 -9.77 -5.37 -30.98
N GLU A 539 -10.54 -5.79 -29.97
CA GLU A 539 -11.60 -4.98 -29.36
C GLU A 539 -11.03 -3.93 -28.39
N ILE A 540 -9.92 -4.25 -27.71
CA ILE A 540 -9.13 -3.29 -26.93
C ILE A 540 -8.53 -2.19 -27.84
N ALA A 541 -8.12 -2.56 -29.07
CA ALA A 541 -7.69 -1.58 -30.07
C ALA A 541 -8.86 -0.72 -30.60
N ASN A 542 -10.10 -1.20 -30.57
CA ASN A 542 -11.29 -0.40 -30.91
C ASN A 542 -11.68 0.59 -29.80
N ILE A 543 -11.36 0.31 -28.53
CA ILE A 543 -11.50 1.29 -27.43
C ILE A 543 -10.62 2.52 -27.71
N ARG A 544 -9.42 2.34 -28.30
CA ARG A 544 -8.56 3.45 -28.78
C ARG A 544 -9.24 4.32 -29.85
N LYS A 545 -10.03 3.69 -30.73
CA LYS A 545 -10.79 4.36 -31.83
C LYS A 545 -12.06 5.05 -31.32
N SER A 546 -12.67 4.52 -30.26
CA SER A 546 -13.84 5.10 -29.58
C SER A 546 -13.48 6.29 -28.69
N LEU A 547 -12.30 6.25 -28.03
CA LEU A 547 -11.77 7.37 -27.25
C LEU A 547 -11.45 8.60 -28.14
N THR A 548 -11.09 8.38 -29.41
CA THR A 548 -10.88 9.45 -30.40
C THR A 548 -12.17 9.96 -31.05
N LYS A 549 -13.27 9.17 -31.05
CA LYS A 549 -14.58 9.53 -31.63
C LYS A 549 -15.54 10.25 -30.67
N LEU A 550 -15.20 10.40 -29.39
CA LEU A 550 -15.97 11.17 -28.39
C LEU A 550 -16.11 12.68 -28.68
N LYS A 551 -15.57 13.17 -29.81
CA LYS A 551 -15.63 14.56 -30.26
C LYS A 551 -16.99 15.06 -30.79
N ARG A 552 -18.01 14.21 -30.95
CA ARG A 552 -19.23 14.58 -31.72
C ARG A 552 -20.59 14.32 -31.04
N ILE A 553 -20.66 14.38 -29.71
CA ILE A 553 -21.96 14.34 -29.01
C ILE A 553 -22.15 15.66 -28.24
N PRO A 554 -23.16 16.49 -28.59
CA PRO A 554 -23.46 17.72 -27.86
C PRO A 554 -23.86 17.39 -26.41
N GLY A 555 -23.24 18.05 -25.43
CA GLY A 555 -23.54 17.87 -23.99
C GLY A 555 -22.50 17.04 -23.20
N ILE A 556 -21.44 16.55 -23.85
CA ILE A 556 -20.29 15.94 -23.18
C ILE A 556 -19.28 17.04 -22.78
N TYR A 557 -19.26 17.41 -21.49
CA TYR A 557 -18.13 18.12 -20.89
C TYR A 557 -17.12 17.08 -20.36
N LEU A 558 -16.37 16.46 -21.27
CA LEU A 558 -15.01 16.04 -20.96
C LEU A 558 -14.22 17.33 -20.89
N THR A 559 -13.50 17.62 -19.80
CA THR A 559 -12.53 18.72 -19.80
C THR A 559 -11.69 18.55 -21.06
N SER A 560 -11.74 19.54 -21.95
CA SER A 560 -11.41 19.38 -23.35
C SER A 560 -10.05 18.72 -23.54
N LEU A 561 -9.98 17.71 -24.42
CA LEU A 561 -8.72 17.09 -24.87
C LEU A 561 -7.74 18.10 -25.52
N SER A 562 -8.16 19.35 -25.72
CA SER A 562 -7.32 20.47 -26.16
C SER A 562 -6.45 21.11 -25.08
N ASN A 563 -6.65 20.76 -23.79
CA ASN A 563 -5.81 21.27 -22.67
C ASN A 563 -4.93 20.17 -22.06
N PHE A 564 -4.72 19.06 -22.76
CA PHE A 564 -3.75 18.05 -22.32
C PHE A 564 -2.35 18.67 -22.37
N PRO A 565 -1.57 18.58 -21.29
CA PRO A 565 -0.12 18.75 -21.38
C PRO A 565 0.37 17.77 -22.45
N LYS A 566 1.21 18.21 -23.37
CA LYS A 566 1.89 17.33 -24.33
C LYS A 566 2.78 16.35 -23.54
N ALA A 567 2.23 15.21 -23.14
CA ALA A 567 2.99 14.09 -22.60
C ALA A 567 3.51 13.27 -23.79
N GLU A 568 4.83 13.17 -23.91
CA GLU A 568 5.47 12.28 -24.88
C GLU A 568 5.27 10.82 -24.37
N ASN A 569 4.28 10.11 -24.93
CA ASN A 569 3.97 8.68 -24.68
C ASN A 569 3.42 8.30 -23.28
N PRO A 570 2.11 8.46 -23.02
CA PRO A 570 1.50 7.90 -21.82
C PRO A 570 1.39 6.37 -21.89
N ASN A 571 1.81 5.69 -20.82
CA ASN A 571 1.54 4.26 -20.64
C ASN A 571 0.10 4.08 -20.15
N VAL A 572 -0.67 3.20 -20.80
CA VAL A 572 -2.08 2.97 -20.47
C VAL A 572 -2.25 1.54 -20.00
N PHE A 573 -2.86 1.36 -18.83
CA PHE A 573 -3.12 0.05 -18.24
C PHE A 573 -4.62 -0.14 -18.02
N VAL A 574 -5.10 -1.35 -18.34
CA VAL A 574 -6.45 -1.80 -18.04
C VAL A 574 -6.39 -2.75 -16.86
N GLU A 575 -7.20 -2.46 -15.85
CA GLU A 575 -7.37 -3.25 -14.64
C GLU A 575 -8.77 -3.85 -14.60
N GLY A 576 -8.88 -5.10 -14.14
CA GLY A 576 -10.16 -5.77 -14.01
C GLY A 576 -10.08 -7.00 -13.11
N LEU A 577 -11.22 -7.66 -12.94
CA LEU A 577 -11.33 -8.93 -12.25
C LEU A 577 -11.53 -10.03 -13.29
N ASP A 578 -10.75 -11.12 -13.22
CA ASP A 578 -10.91 -12.27 -14.09
C ASP A 578 -12.15 -13.11 -13.70
N LYS A 579 -12.37 -14.23 -14.39
CA LYS A 579 -13.51 -15.14 -14.16
C LYS A 579 -13.57 -15.70 -12.72
N ASP A 580 -12.44 -15.74 -12.04
CA ASP A 580 -12.27 -16.22 -10.66
C ASP A 580 -12.23 -15.04 -9.66
N ARG A 581 -12.48 -13.81 -10.15
CA ARG A 581 -12.36 -12.53 -9.44
C ARG A 581 -10.96 -12.24 -8.90
N ARG A 582 -9.94 -12.78 -9.55
CA ARG A 582 -8.55 -12.37 -9.31
C ARG A 582 -8.31 -11.07 -10.06
N HIS A 583 -7.58 -10.16 -9.42
CA HIS A 583 -7.23 -8.89 -10.02
C HIS A 583 -6.23 -9.11 -11.16
N PHE A 584 -6.48 -8.56 -12.34
CA PHE A 584 -5.55 -8.56 -13.46
C PHE A 584 -5.28 -7.14 -13.92
N ARG A 585 -4.06 -6.91 -14.44
CA ARG A 585 -3.64 -5.64 -15.05
C ARG A 585 -2.90 -5.91 -16.35
N LYS A 586 -3.34 -5.28 -17.44
CA LYS A 586 -2.75 -5.43 -18.78
C LYS A 586 -2.32 -4.06 -19.33
N ARG A 587 -1.05 -3.92 -19.71
CA ARG A 587 -0.56 -2.74 -20.45
C ARG A 587 -1.10 -2.77 -21.88
N ILE A 588 -1.68 -1.67 -22.34
CA ILE A 588 -2.29 -1.54 -23.67
C ILE A 588 -1.68 -0.42 -24.51
N ALA A 589 -0.83 0.44 -23.92
CA ALA A 589 0.07 1.36 -24.59
C ALA A 589 1.30 1.60 -23.69
#